data_AF-A0AAW8BGH7-F1
#
_entry.id   AF-A0AAW8BGH7-F1
#
_cell.length_a   1.000
_cell.length_b   1.000
_cell.length_c   1.000
_cell.angle_alpha   90.00
_cell.angle_beta   90.00
_cell.angle_gamma   90.00
#
_symmetry.space_group_name_H-M   'P 1'
#
loop_
_entity.id
_entity.type
_entity.pdbx_description
1 polymer ?
#
loop_
_entity_poly.entity_id
_entity_poly.type
_entity_poly.pdbx_seq_one_letter_code
_entity_poly.pdbx_strand_id
1 'polypeptide(L)' 'MAAGVDTSPGVGASASLNAYWTTGPGRAKWADSPKPWTTLYNLLRQYMSEAKAKGLATEYFVRVFGHGPTAKH' A
#
# COMPACT_ATOMS: atom_id res chain seq x y z
N MET A 1 -9.03 -19.08 18.08
CA MET A 1 -7.69 -18.92 17.49
C MET A 1 -7.40 -17.43 17.44
N ALA A 2 -6.48 -16.95 18.29
CA ALA A 2 -6.27 -15.53 18.52
C ALA A 2 -5.53 -14.90 17.34
N ALA A 3 -6.19 -13.97 16.66
CA ALA A 3 -5.55 -13.05 15.73
C ALA A 3 -4.66 -12.11 16.55
N GLY A 4 -3.37 -12.43 16.65
CA GLY A 4 -2.37 -11.52 17.17
C GLY A 4 -2.29 -10.31 16.25
N VAL A 5 -3.00 -9.24 16.61
CA VAL A 5 -2.89 -7.95 15.95
C VAL A 5 -1.60 -7.31 16.49
N ASP A 6 -0.48 -7.64 15.84
CA ASP A 6 0.76 -6.91 16.05
C ASP A 6 0.61 -5.54 15.38
N THR A 7 0.11 -4.59 16.17
CA THR A 7 0.06 -3.16 15.84
C THR A 7 1.41 -2.52 16.13
N SER A 8 2.43 -2.88 15.36
CA SER A 8 3.69 -2.11 15.34
C SER A 8 3.49 -0.82 14.51
N PRO A 9 3.67 0.37 15.10
CA PRO A 9 3.24 1.64 14.53
C PRO A 9 4.24 2.19 13.53
N GLY A 10 4.06 1.85 12.25
CA GLY A 10 4.68 2.52 11.11
C GLY A 10 3.61 3.04 10.18
N VAL A 11 3.05 4.21 10.49
CA VAL A 11 2.15 5.03 9.66
C VAL A 11 1.04 4.28 8.87
N GLY A 12 -0.16 4.22 9.46
CA GLY A 12 -1.37 4.52 8.67
C GLY A 12 -2.31 3.40 8.20
N ALA A 13 -2.06 2.12 8.42
CA ALA A 13 -3.02 1.08 8.04
C ALA A 13 -2.91 -0.16 8.91
N SER A 14 -4.04 -0.68 9.40
CA SER A 14 -4.12 -1.93 10.15
C SER A 14 -3.39 -3.05 9.41
N ALA A 15 -2.72 -3.97 10.11
CA ALA A 15 -1.96 -5.07 9.50
C ALA A 15 -2.77 -5.85 8.45
N SER A 16 -4.07 -6.00 8.67
CA SER A 16 -5.04 -6.59 7.75
C SER A 16 -5.24 -5.77 6.46
N LEU A 17 -5.23 -4.44 6.54
CA LEU A 17 -5.32 -3.56 5.37
C LEU A 17 -4.00 -3.56 4.59
N ASN A 18 -2.85 -3.59 5.28
CA ASN A 18 -1.55 -3.80 4.65
C ASN A 18 -1.52 -5.11 3.88
N ALA A 19 -1.93 -6.22 4.50
CA ALA A 19 -1.98 -7.53 3.84
C ALA A 19 -2.92 -7.52 2.63
N TYR A 20 -4.09 -6.89 2.73
CA TYR A 20 -5.05 -6.76 1.63
C TYR A 20 -4.45 -6.08 0.39
N TRP A 21 -3.71 -4.98 0.58
CA TRP A 21 -3.13 -4.20 -0.51
C TRP A 21 -1.81 -4.77 -1.06
N THR A 22 -1.04 -5.52 -0.26
CA THR A 22 0.28 -6.04 -0.67
C THR A 22 0.28 -7.51 -1.09
N THR A 23 -0.61 -8.33 -0.53
CA THR A 23 -0.66 -9.79 -0.77
C THR A 23 -2.06 -10.30 -1.10
N GLY A 24 -3.10 -9.56 -0.72
CA GLY A 24 -4.49 -9.92 -0.94
C GLY A 24 -5.06 -9.45 -2.28
N PRO A 25 -6.38 -9.56 -2.46
CA PRO A 25 -7.06 -9.20 -3.71
C PRO A 25 -6.99 -7.70 -4.01
N GLY A 26 -6.67 -6.87 -3.00
CA GLY A 26 -6.37 -5.45 -3.21
C GLY A 26 -5.15 -5.24 -4.09
N ARG A 27 -4.13 -6.11 -3.99
CA ARG A 27 -2.92 -6.05 -4.83
C ARG A 27 -3.25 -6.08 -6.32
N ALA A 28 -4.08 -7.03 -6.75
CA ALA A 28 -4.41 -7.19 -8.18
C ALA A 28 -5.11 -5.96 -8.78
N LYS A 29 -5.81 -5.17 -7.96
CA LYS A 29 -6.52 -3.96 -8.43
C LYS A 29 -5.60 -2.84 -8.88
N TRP A 30 -4.37 -2.78 -8.36
CA TRP A 30 -3.41 -1.74 -8.70
C TRP A 30 -2.11 -2.28 -9.27
N ALA A 31 -1.61 -3.43 -8.81
CA ALA A 31 -0.35 -4.00 -9.26
C ALA A 31 -0.36 -4.43 -10.73
N ASP A 32 -1.51 -4.83 -11.27
CA ASP A 32 -1.70 -5.18 -12.68
C ASP A 32 -1.97 -3.96 -13.58
N SER A 33 -2.27 -2.80 -12.98
CA SER A 33 -2.52 -1.59 -13.77
C SER A 33 -1.26 -1.09 -14.45
N PRO A 34 -1.37 -0.44 -15.62
CA PRO A 34 -0.24 0.17 -16.33
C PRO A 34 0.50 1.25 -15.52
N LYS A 35 -0.15 1.82 -14.49
CA LYS A 35 0.44 2.78 -13.54
C LYS A 35 0.13 2.37 -12.10
N PRO A 36 0.85 1.40 -11.52
CA PRO A 36 0.44 0.79 -10.26
C PRO A 36 0.40 1.79 -9.10
N TRP A 37 1.42 2.62 -8.98
CA TRP A 37 1.52 3.65 -7.95
C TRP A 37 0.37 4.66 -8.04
N THR A 38 0.06 5.14 -9.25
CA THR A 38 -1.04 6.11 -9.47
C THR A 38 -2.40 5.50 -9.20
N THR A 39 -2.64 4.25 -9.63
CA THR A 39 -3.89 3.53 -9.34
C THR A 39 -4.06 3.36 -7.83
N LEU A 40 -3.00 2.94 -7.13
CA LEU A 40 -3.04 2.77 -5.69
C LEU A 40 -3.27 4.10 -4.95
N TYR A 41 -2.60 5.18 -5.36
CA TYR A 41 -2.83 6.52 -4.83
C TYR A 41 -4.29 6.98 -5.00
N ASN A 42 -4.88 6.74 -6.18
CA ASN A 42 -6.28 7.08 -6.46
C ASN A 42 -7.29 6.25 -5.68
N LEU A 43 -6.93 5.02 -5.30
CA LEU A 43 -7.75 4.18 -4.43
C LEU A 43 -7.63 4.65 -2.97
N LEU A 44 -6.41 4.93 -2.50
CA LEU A 44 -6.17 5.37 -1.13
C LEU A 44 -6.76 6.76 -0.85
N ARG A 45 -6.66 7.71 -1.79
CA ARG A 45 -7.20 9.08 -1.62
C ARG A 45 -8.72 9.14 -1.38
N GLN A 46 -9.45 8.07 -1.70
CA GLN A 46 -10.90 8.00 -1.44
C GLN A 46 -11.21 7.77 0.05
N TYR A 47 -10.26 7.19 0.79
CA TYR A 47 -10.44 6.82 2.20
C TYR A 47 -9.62 7.69 3.16
N MET A 48 -8.64 8.45 2.66
CA MET A 48 -7.76 9.28 3.48
C MET A 48 -7.23 10.50 2.72
N SER A 49 -6.66 11.45 3.45
CA SER A 49 -6.03 12.65 2.87
C SER A 49 -4.86 12.31 1.95
N GLU A 50 -4.65 13.14 0.93
CA GLU A 50 -3.64 12.97 -0.13
C GLU A 50 -2.23 12.73 0.42
N ALA A 51 -1.84 13.44 1.47
CA ALA A 51 -0.55 13.27 2.12
C ALA A 51 -0.34 11.83 2.67
N LYS A 52 -1.37 11.26 3.31
CA LYS A 52 -1.32 9.88 3.83
C LYS A 52 -1.36 8.86 2.69
N ALA A 53 -2.22 9.10 1.68
CA ALA A 53 -2.35 8.23 0.53
C ALA A 53 -1.02 8.11 -0.24
N LYS A 54 -0.28 9.22 -0.42
CA LYS A 54 1.02 9.23 -1.10
C LYS A 54 2.08 8.43 -0.36
N GLY A 55 2.13 8.55 0.98
CA GLY A 55 3.04 7.78 1.83
C GLY A 55 2.77 6.28 1.74
N LEU A 56 1.52 5.87 1.98
CA LEU A 56 1.12 4.46 1.91
C LEU A 56 1.24 3.86 0.51
N ALA A 57 0.92 4.63 -0.54
CA ALA A 57 1.10 4.17 -1.91
C ALA A 57 2.56 3.84 -2.21
N THR A 58 3.50 4.64 -1.70
CA THR A 58 4.94 4.42 -1.86
C THR A 58 5.41 3.22 -1.06
N GLU A 59 5.01 3.11 0.20
CA GLU A 59 5.32 1.97 1.08
C GLU A 59 4.85 0.64 0.46
N TYR A 60 3.59 0.58 0.01
CA TYR A 60 3.04 -0.62 -0.62
C TYR A 60 3.69 -0.94 -1.96
N PHE A 61 3.97 0.08 -2.77
CA PHE A 61 4.68 -0.11 -4.03
C PHE A 61 6.06 -0.73 -3.80
N VAL A 62 6.86 -0.18 -2.89
CA VAL A 62 8.18 -0.74 -2.52
C VAL A 62 8.03 -2.17 -2.00
N ARG A 63 7.02 -2.44 -1.18
CA ARG A 63 6.81 -3.77 -0.57
C ARG A 63 6.39 -4.84 -1.57
N VAL A 64 5.62 -4.46 -2.60
CA VAL A 64 5.12 -5.39 -3.63
C VAL A 64 6.13 -5.60 -4.76
N PHE A 65 6.78 -4.53 -5.20
CA PHE A 65 7.69 -4.55 -6.34
C PHE A 65 9.16 -4.70 -5.94
N GLY A 66 9.50 -4.54 -4.65
CA GLY A 66 10.87 -4.63 -4.14
C GLY A 66 11.77 -3.45 -4.53
N HIS A 67 11.26 -2.50 -5.30
CA HIS A 67 11.96 -1.28 -5.71
C HIS A 67 11.03 -0.08 -5.51
N GLY A 68 11.59 1.04 -5.04
CA GLY A 68 10.83 2.28 -4.93
C GLY A 68 10.59 2.93 -6.28
N PRO A 69 9.56 3.80 -6.40
CA PRO A 69 9.36 4.64 -7.58
C PRO A 69 10.51 5.66 -7.79
N THR A 70 11.50 5.67 -6.90
CA THR A 70 12.75 6.43 -7.01
C THR A 70 13.94 5.49 -6.81
N ALA A 71 14.10 4.52 -7.71
CA ALA A 71 15.43 3.97 -7.97
C ALA A 71 16.22 5.06 -8.71
N LYS A 72 16.74 6.02 -7.95
CA LYS A 72 17.76 6.93 -8.45
C LYS A 72 19.05 6.11 -8.58
N HIS A 73 19.50 5.98 -9.83
CA HIS A 73 20.87 5.59 -10.20
C HIS A 73 21.89 6.39 -9.41
#